data_AF-A0A1A8AKI0-F1
#
_entry.id   AF-A0A1A8AKI0-F1
#
_cell.length_a   1.000
_cell.length_b   1.000
_cell.length_c   1.000
_cell.angle_alpha   90.00
_cell.angle_beta   90.00
_cell.angle_gamma   90.00
#
_symmetry.space_group_name_H-M   'P 1'
#
loop_
_entity.id
_entity.type
_entity.pdbx_description
1 polymer ?
#
loop_
_entity_poly.entity_id
_entity_poly.type
_entity_poly.pdbx_seq_one_letter_code
_entity_poly.pdbx_strand_id
1 'polypeptide(L)'
;VEEEEEKLQVDRLPDLLFRKTPQLLQYTAALRSHYVRDDDDAANDEELKTQREQRGELRVESRIVCLDGSFGDECSVTCEDCVNGACGESRDRRECSPGWTGNICNETCPQGRFGHGCNSVCRCQNGGFCDPVTGRCLCPLGVQGLLCEDACPRWTHGAGCSKECDCVQEHSSGCDPKTGNCFCKAAYHGTRCEKACQIGHYGENCHLTCECRGAPCDPVSGECICPAGKTGNSCQEDFLLSRLP
;
A
#
# COMPACT_ATOMS: atom_id res chain seq x y z
N VAL A 1 6.63 -48.38 -59.99
CA VAL A 1 6.42 -48.11 -58.55
C VAL A 1 6.56 -46.61 -58.43
N GLU A 2 5.44 -45.97 -58.12
CA GLU A 2 5.27 -44.52 -58.05
C GLU A 2 5.99 -44.02 -56.78
N GLU A 3 6.75 -42.92 -56.89
CA GLU A 3 7.26 -42.21 -55.72
C GLU A 3 6.31 -41.04 -55.44
N GLU A 4 5.64 -41.08 -54.29
CA GLU A 4 4.73 -40.04 -53.82
C GLU A 4 5.53 -38.83 -53.31
N GLU A 5 5.29 -37.65 -53.87
CA GLU A 5 5.80 -36.37 -53.35
C GLU A 5 5.01 -35.97 -52.10
N GLU A 6 5.69 -35.94 -50.95
CA GLU A 6 5.13 -35.41 -49.70
C GLU A 6 4.96 -33.88 -49.80
N LYS A 7 3.71 -33.44 -49.95
CA LYS A 7 3.35 -32.02 -50.12
C LYS A 7 3.34 -31.32 -48.76
N LEU A 8 4.35 -30.49 -48.48
CA LEU A 8 4.37 -29.63 -47.29
C LEU A 8 3.13 -28.73 -47.24
N GLN A 9 2.31 -28.87 -46.19
CA GLN A 9 1.19 -27.98 -45.92
C GLN A 9 1.71 -26.61 -45.47
N VAL A 10 1.30 -25.56 -46.20
CA VAL A 10 1.56 -24.16 -45.84
C VAL A 10 0.32 -23.62 -45.15
N ASP A 11 0.37 -23.47 -43.83
CA ASP A 11 -0.65 -22.75 -43.09
C ASP A 11 -0.55 -21.26 -43.40
N ARG A 12 -1.60 -20.71 -44.02
CA ARG A 12 -1.74 -19.29 -44.30
C ARG A 12 -2.38 -18.60 -43.11
N LEU A 13 -1.62 -17.75 -42.43
CA LEU A 13 -2.12 -16.79 -41.43
C LEU A 13 -2.79 -15.61 -42.16
N PRO A 14 -4.10 -15.34 -41.99
CA PRO A 14 -4.85 -14.43 -42.88
C PRO A 14 -4.54 -12.93 -42.80
N ASP A 15 -3.80 -12.42 -41.80
CA ASP A 15 -3.81 -10.97 -41.50
C ASP A 15 -2.45 -10.25 -41.66
N LEU A 16 -1.48 -10.84 -42.35
CA LEU A 16 -0.18 -10.21 -42.60
C LEU A 16 -0.04 -9.75 -44.05
N LEU A 17 -0.25 -8.45 -44.29
CA LEU A 17 -0.01 -7.80 -45.58
C LEU A 17 1.46 -7.35 -45.68
N PHE A 18 2.30 -8.16 -46.31
CA PHE A 18 3.67 -7.76 -46.63
C PHE A 18 3.72 -6.94 -47.93
N ARG A 19 4.36 -5.77 -47.90
CA ARG A 19 4.58 -4.93 -49.09
C ARG A 19 5.48 -5.57 -50.16
N LYS A 20 6.21 -6.65 -49.82
CA LYS A 20 7.06 -7.48 -50.71
C LYS A 20 7.06 -8.93 -50.23
N THR A 21 7.37 -9.88 -51.11
CA THR A 21 7.53 -11.29 -50.74
C THR A 21 8.59 -11.42 -49.63
N PRO A 22 8.26 -12.00 -48.47
CA PRO A 22 9.23 -12.17 -47.41
C PRO A 22 10.35 -13.08 -47.90
N GLN A 23 11.59 -12.60 -47.83
CA GLN A 23 12.76 -13.44 -48.05
C GLN A 23 13.04 -14.20 -46.76
N LEU A 24 13.09 -15.53 -46.85
CA LEU A 24 13.51 -16.38 -45.75
C LEU A 24 14.96 -16.02 -45.39
N LEU A 25 15.16 -15.32 -44.28
CA LEU A 25 16.50 -15.10 -43.74
C LEU A 25 16.91 -16.39 -43.04
N GLN A 26 17.78 -17.18 -43.68
CA GLN A 26 18.43 -18.30 -43.00
C GLN A 26 19.48 -17.75 -42.04
N TYR A 27 19.16 -17.76 -40.75
CA TYR A 27 20.16 -17.55 -39.70
C TYR A 27 20.26 -18.81 -38.85
N THR A 28 21.48 -19.25 -38.61
CA THR A 28 21.79 -20.23 -37.58
C THR A 28 21.97 -19.48 -36.27
N ALA A 29 21.06 -19.69 -35.32
CA ALA A 29 21.26 -19.20 -33.96
C ALA A 29 22.45 -19.97 -33.34
N ALA A 30 23.61 -19.32 -33.26
CA ALA A 30 24.71 -19.85 -32.48
C ALA A 30 24.32 -19.77 -31.01
N LEU A 31 23.89 -20.89 -30.43
CA LEU A 31 23.83 -21.04 -28.97
C LEU A 31 25.24 -20.85 -28.43
N ARG A 32 25.55 -19.65 -27.92
CA ARG A 32 26.73 -19.42 -27.09
C ARG A 32 26.43 -20.05 -25.73
N SER A 33 26.71 -21.34 -25.57
CA SER A 33 26.95 -21.89 -24.24
C SER A 33 28.34 -21.39 -23.80
N HIS A 34 28.38 -20.67 -22.69
CA HIS A 34 29.65 -20.37 -22.05
C HIS A 34 30.26 -21.69 -21.58
N TYR A 35 31.35 -22.11 -22.23
CA TYR A 35 32.27 -23.11 -21.71
C TYR A 35 32.81 -22.59 -20.37
N VAL A 36 32.35 -23.15 -19.25
CA VAL A 36 33.10 -23.11 -17.99
C VAL A 36 34.09 -24.26 -18.06
N ARG A 37 35.36 -23.90 -17.98
CA ARG A 37 36.52 -24.80 -18.09
C ARG A 37 36.77 -25.44 -16.72
N ASP A 38 37.04 -26.74 -16.80
CA ASP A 38 37.53 -27.72 -15.82
C ASP A 38 38.11 -27.17 -14.50
N ASP A 39 37.64 -27.69 -13.36
CA ASP A 39 38.45 -28.52 -12.45
C ASP A 39 37.56 -29.08 -11.29
N ASP A 40 37.67 -30.41 -11.09
CA ASP A 40 37.44 -31.24 -9.89
C ASP A 40 36.12 -31.14 -9.08
N ASP A 41 35.23 -32.13 -9.23
CA ASP A 41 34.99 -33.20 -8.24
C ASP A 41 33.67 -33.97 -8.45
N ALA A 42 33.77 -35.28 -8.23
CA ALA A 42 32.78 -36.35 -8.15
C ALA A 42 31.26 -36.06 -8.09
N ALA A 43 30.56 -36.70 -9.03
CA ALA A 43 29.30 -37.44 -8.87
C ALA A 43 28.02 -36.70 -8.43
N ASN A 44 27.12 -36.47 -9.39
CA ASN A 44 25.71 -36.87 -9.22
C ASN A 44 25.02 -37.10 -10.58
N ASP A 45 24.64 -38.34 -10.87
CA ASP A 45 24.03 -38.80 -12.14
C ASP A 45 22.49 -38.59 -12.14
N GLU A 46 22.03 -37.49 -11.54
CA GLU A 46 20.61 -37.09 -11.43
C GLU A 46 20.41 -35.58 -11.73
N GLU A 47 21.32 -34.97 -12.52
CA GLU A 47 21.17 -33.58 -12.98
C GLU A 47 21.42 -33.43 -14.49
N LEU A 48 21.24 -34.51 -15.26
CA LEU A 48 21.34 -34.51 -16.73
C LEU A 48 20.05 -34.96 -17.43
N LYS A 49 18.89 -34.76 -16.79
CA LYS A 49 17.58 -34.94 -17.42
C LYS A 49 16.72 -33.67 -17.46
N THR A 50 17.01 -32.68 -16.64
CA THR A 50 16.24 -31.42 -16.55
C THR A 50 16.70 -30.33 -17.53
N GLN A 51 17.77 -30.53 -18.30
CA GLN A 51 18.23 -29.53 -19.30
C GLN A 51 17.80 -29.82 -20.74
N ARG A 52 17.09 -30.92 -21.03
CA ARG A 52 16.64 -31.25 -22.40
C ARG A 52 15.27 -30.69 -22.80
N GLU A 53 14.63 -29.91 -21.93
CA GLU A 53 13.30 -29.33 -22.19
C GLU A 53 13.23 -27.80 -22.06
N GLN A 54 14.35 -27.07 -22.08
CA GLN A 54 14.28 -25.61 -22.30
C GLN A 54 14.07 -25.32 -23.78
N ARG A 55 12.86 -25.59 -24.25
CA ARG A 55 12.33 -25.03 -25.48
C ARG A 55 12.19 -23.52 -25.26
N GLY A 56 13.23 -22.76 -25.59
CA GLY A 56 13.16 -21.30 -25.59
C GLY A 56 12.06 -20.86 -26.55
N GLU A 57 11.05 -20.16 -26.04
CA GLU A 57 10.07 -19.49 -26.89
C GLU A 57 10.76 -18.32 -27.62
N LEU A 58 10.90 -18.43 -28.94
CA LEU A 58 11.20 -17.24 -29.75
C LEU A 58 9.97 -16.33 -29.70
N ARG A 59 10.09 -15.21 -28.98
CA ARG A 59 9.13 -14.13 -29.06
C ARG A 59 9.47 -13.26 -30.26
N VAL A 60 8.52 -13.07 -31.15
CA VAL A 60 8.62 -12.06 -32.22
C VAL A 60 8.49 -10.70 -31.56
N GLU A 61 9.60 -9.97 -31.47
CA GLU A 61 9.63 -8.60 -30.95
C GLU A 61 9.31 -7.64 -32.11
N SER A 62 8.05 -7.18 -32.18
CA SER A 62 7.65 -6.15 -33.14
C SER A 62 8.10 -4.78 -32.65
N ARG A 63 8.91 -4.09 -33.46
CA ARG A 63 9.37 -2.71 -33.17
C ARG A 63 8.75 -1.74 -34.17
N ILE A 64 8.02 -0.76 -33.67
CA ILE A 64 7.44 0.33 -34.47
C ILE A 64 8.54 1.36 -34.78
N VAL A 65 8.65 1.77 -36.04
CA VAL A 65 9.58 2.81 -36.51
C VAL A 65 8.74 3.97 -37.02
N CYS A 66 8.87 5.12 -36.38
CA CYS A 66 8.19 6.34 -36.76
C CYS A 66 9.09 7.23 -37.64
N LEU A 67 8.49 7.98 -38.56
CA LEU A 67 9.18 8.87 -39.48
C LEU A 67 8.90 10.33 -39.11
N ASP A 68 9.74 11.25 -39.61
CA ASP A 68 9.54 12.70 -39.51
C ASP A 68 9.38 13.24 -38.07
N GLY A 69 10.06 12.64 -37.10
CA GLY A 69 10.02 13.07 -35.69
C GLY A 69 8.68 12.81 -34.99
N SER A 70 7.85 11.94 -35.55
CA SER A 70 6.69 11.36 -34.84
C SER A 70 7.13 10.22 -33.93
N PHE A 71 6.35 9.92 -32.90
CA PHE A 71 6.63 8.82 -31.95
C PHE A 71 5.34 8.36 -31.24
N GLY A 72 5.46 7.34 -30.38
CA GLY A 72 4.33 6.67 -29.71
C GLY A 72 3.83 5.42 -30.44
N ASP A 73 2.82 4.76 -29.88
CA ASP A 73 2.38 3.43 -30.32
C ASP A 73 1.70 3.41 -31.71
N GLU A 74 1.40 4.58 -32.29
CA GLU A 74 0.87 4.73 -33.65
C GLU A 74 1.55 5.87 -34.43
N CYS A 75 2.69 6.38 -33.95
CA CYS A 75 3.36 7.54 -34.54
C CYS A 75 2.43 8.78 -34.70
N SER A 76 1.45 8.93 -33.80
CA SER A 76 0.40 9.95 -33.88
C SER A 76 0.74 11.26 -33.16
N VAL A 77 1.84 11.29 -32.41
CA VAL A 77 2.27 12.45 -31.63
C VAL A 77 3.64 12.94 -32.08
N THR A 78 3.83 14.26 -31.99
CA THR A 78 5.01 15.00 -32.45
C THR A 78 5.52 15.92 -31.34
N CYS A 79 6.74 16.46 -31.46
CA CYS A 79 7.30 17.38 -30.46
C CYS A 79 6.40 18.55 -30.03
N GLU A 80 5.47 18.98 -30.88
CA GLU A 80 4.58 20.11 -30.59
C GLU A 80 3.51 19.78 -29.54
N ASP A 81 3.12 18.51 -29.39
CA ASP A 81 2.09 18.13 -28.41
C ASP A 81 2.61 18.10 -26.95
N CYS A 82 3.83 18.58 -26.68
CA CYS A 82 4.46 18.42 -25.37
C CYS A 82 3.87 19.41 -24.39
N VAL A 83 3.30 18.91 -23.30
CA VAL A 83 2.74 19.79 -22.27
C VAL A 83 3.78 20.13 -21.20
N ASN A 84 4.33 19.11 -20.53
CA ASN A 84 5.25 19.29 -19.41
C ASN A 84 6.64 18.69 -19.68
N GLY A 85 7.35 19.20 -20.68
CA GLY A 85 8.66 18.68 -21.06
C GLY A 85 9.31 19.43 -22.21
N ALA A 86 10.42 18.89 -22.68
CA ALA A 86 11.10 19.34 -23.88
C ALA A 86 11.26 18.16 -24.85
N CYS A 87 11.46 18.45 -26.14
CA CYS A 87 11.91 17.41 -27.05
C CYS A 87 13.40 17.17 -26.87
N GLY A 88 13.80 15.90 -26.91
CA GLY A 88 15.21 15.51 -26.93
C GLY A 88 15.91 16.06 -28.17
N GLU A 89 17.25 16.08 -28.14
CA GLU A 89 18.07 16.69 -29.19
C GLU A 89 17.77 16.13 -30.59
N SER A 90 17.54 14.82 -30.70
CA SER A 90 17.23 14.16 -31.98
C SER A 90 15.77 14.33 -32.42
N ARG A 91 14.91 14.92 -31.58
CA ARG A 91 13.45 15.05 -31.78
C ARG A 91 12.68 13.73 -31.93
N ASP A 92 13.32 12.59 -31.69
CA ASP A 92 12.69 11.28 -31.79
C ASP A 92 11.98 10.84 -30.50
N ARG A 93 12.20 11.58 -29.41
CA ARG A 93 11.66 11.29 -28.07
C ARG A 93 11.54 12.56 -27.25
N ARG A 94 10.58 12.58 -26.32
CA ARG A 94 10.45 13.65 -25.32
C ARG A 94 11.19 13.34 -24.02
N GLU A 95 11.62 14.43 -23.41
CA GLU A 95 12.21 14.52 -22.09
C GLU A 95 11.19 15.22 -21.17
N CYS A 96 10.36 14.43 -20.47
CA CYS A 96 9.35 15.00 -19.58
C CYS A 96 10.00 15.65 -18.36
N SER A 97 9.47 16.80 -17.95
CA SER A 97 9.88 17.46 -16.71
C SER A 97 9.69 16.53 -15.51
N PRO A 98 10.49 16.65 -14.44
CA PRO A 98 10.35 15.81 -13.25
C PRO A 98 8.91 15.79 -12.72
N GLY A 99 8.42 14.59 -12.42
CA GLY A 99 7.04 14.37 -11.98
C GLY A 99 6.01 14.12 -13.07
N TRP A 100 6.41 14.16 -14.34
CA TRP A 100 5.54 13.91 -15.48
C TRP A 100 5.99 12.72 -16.32
N THR A 101 5.03 12.06 -16.96
CA THR A 101 5.18 10.89 -17.83
C THR A 101 4.12 10.89 -18.93
N GLY A 102 4.15 9.86 -19.78
CA GLY A 102 3.29 9.71 -20.94
C GLY A 102 3.96 10.19 -22.23
N ASN A 103 3.38 9.81 -23.37
CA ASN A 103 3.87 10.16 -24.71
C ASN A 103 3.88 11.67 -24.99
N ILE A 104 3.05 12.45 -24.28
CA ILE A 104 2.95 13.91 -24.38
C ILE A 104 3.25 14.64 -23.05
N CYS A 105 3.75 13.93 -22.04
CA CYS A 105 4.02 14.48 -20.70
C CYS A 105 2.79 15.11 -20.02
N ASN A 106 1.60 14.53 -20.21
CA ASN A 106 0.33 14.99 -19.64
C ASN A 106 -0.11 14.20 -18.40
N GLU A 107 0.60 13.13 -18.05
CA GLU A 107 0.30 12.29 -16.90
C GLU A 107 1.31 12.57 -15.80
N THR A 108 0.87 12.66 -14.55
CA THR A 108 1.81 12.70 -13.42
C THR A 108 2.43 11.33 -13.22
N CYS A 109 3.60 11.27 -12.56
CA CYS A 109 4.16 9.99 -12.17
C CYS A 109 3.13 9.11 -11.44
N PRO A 110 3.11 7.80 -11.73
CA PRO A 110 2.21 6.88 -11.04
C PRO A 110 2.56 6.82 -9.55
N GLN A 111 1.58 6.46 -8.73
CA GLN A 111 1.74 6.40 -7.28
C GLN A 111 2.97 5.56 -6.89
N GLY A 112 3.81 6.12 -6.01
CA GLY A 112 5.03 5.46 -5.55
C GLY A 112 6.25 5.68 -6.45
N ARG A 113 6.16 6.53 -7.49
CA ARG A 113 7.30 6.94 -8.31
C ARG A 113 7.43 8.45 -8.41
N PHE A 114 8.66 8.91 -8.65
CA PHE A 114 8.95 10.34 -8.74
C PHE A 114 10.18 10.67 -9.61
N GLY A 115 10.37 11.97 -9.82
CA GLY A 115 11.54 12.53 -10.49
C GLY A 115 11.45 12.44 -12.00
N HIS A 116 12.61 12.58 -12.65
CA HIS A 116 12.71 12.57 -14.10
C HIS A 116 12.33 11.19 -14.68
N GLY A 117 11.35 11.17 -15.59
CA GLY A 117 10.82 9.94 -16.20
C GLY A 117 10.24 8.93 -15.20
N CYS A 118 9.92 9.35 -13.97
CA CYS A 118 9.37 8.50 -12.90
C CYS A 118 10.24 7.28 -12.56
N ASN A 119 11.56 7.40 -12.73
CA ASN A 119 12.50 6.30 -12.51
C ASN A 119 12.85 6.08 -11.03
N SER A 120 12.56 7.05 -10.17
CA SER A 120 12.82 6.92 -8.72
C SER A 120 11.59 6.35 -8.01
N VAL A 121 11.81 5.51 -7.00
CA VAL A 121 10.74 4.86 -6.22
C VAL A 121 10.62 5.54 -4.87
N CYS A 122 9.40 5.92 -4.50
CA CYS A 122 9.09 6.49 -3.20
C CYS A 122 9.08 5.42 -2.11
N ARG A 123 9.40 5.83 -0.88
CA ARG A 123 9.45 4.95 0.29
C ARG A 123 8.45 5.32 1.38
N CYS A 124 7.41 6.06 1.01
CA CYS A 124 6.37 6.47 1.95
C CYS A 124 5.65 5.26 2.55
N GLN A 125 5.43 5.29 3.85
CA GLN A 125 4.74 4.29 4.65
C GLN A 125 3.37 4.81 5.09
N ASN A 126 2.56 3.97 5.73
CA ASN A 126 1.28 4.33 6.34
C ASN A 126 0.32 5.11 5.42
N GLY A 127 0.37 4.86 4.10
CA GLY A 127 -0.48 5.54 3.12
C GLY A 127 -0.06 6.98 2.78
N GLY A 128 1.20 7.36 3.06
CA GLY A 128 1.77 8.64 2.66
C GLY A 128 1.68 8.89 1.16
N PHE A 129 1.28 10.09 0.78
CA PHE A 129 1.24 10.51 -0.62
C PHE A 129 2.64 10.92 -1.07
N CYS A 130 3.12 10.38 -2.18
CA CYS A 130 4.43 10.74 -2.70
C CYS A 130 4.32 11.91 -3.66
N ASP A 131 5.07 12.97 -3.39
CA ASP A 131 5.23 14.08 -4.32
C ASP A 131 5.94 13.59 -5.60
N PRO A 132 5.32 13.69 -6.79
CA PRO A 132 5.84 13.10 -8.01
C PRO A 132 7.11 13.80 -8.51
N VAL A 133 7.36 15.05 -8.09
CA VAL A 133 8.53 15.83 -8.53
C VAL A 133 9.75 15.51 -7.67
N THR A 134 9.57 15.58 -6.34
CA THR A 134 10.64 15.56 -5.34
C THR A 134 10.79 14.23 -4.62
N GLY A 135 9.77 13.38 -4.63
CA GLY A 135 9.74 12.11 -3.91
C GLY A 135 9.47 12.23 -2.41
N ARG A 136 9.17 13.44 -1.92
CA ARG A 136 8.85 13.69 -0.51
C ARG A 136 7.49 13.10 -0.16
N CYS A 137 7.37 12.61 1.07
CA CYS A 137 6.13 12.02 1.57
C CYS A 137 5.28 13.09 2.27
N LEU A 138 4.05 13.24 1.83
CA LEU A 138 2.99 13.96 2.53
C LEU A 138 2.24 12.97 3.42
N CYS A 139 2.40 13.13 4.72
CA CYS A 139 1.86 12.18 5.70
C CYS A 139 0.38 12.41 5.97
N PRO A 140 -0.43 11.33 6.05
CA PRO A 140 -1.80 11.43 6.51
C PRO A 140 -1.86 11.80 7.99
N LEU A 141 -3.05 12.14 8.47
CA LEU A 141 -3.26 12.47 9.89
C LEU A 141 -2.89 11.28 10.79
N GLY A 142 -2.27 11.58 11.93
CA GLY A 142 -1.90 10.60 12.96
C GLY A 142 -0.55 9.93 12.77
N VAL A 143 0.20 10.28 11.72
CA VAL A 143 1.57 9.83 11.47
C VAL A 143 2.47 11.01 11.06
N GLN A 144 3.77 10.86 11.27
CA GLN A 144 4.81 11.82 10.94
C GLN A 144 6.10 11.10 10.55
N GLY A 145 7.17 11.86 10.32
CA GLY A 145 8.45 11.36 9.85
C GLY A 145 8.68 11.70 8.38
N LEU A 146 9.90 11.46 7.88
CA LEU A 146 10.26 11.76 6.49
C LEU A 146 9.58 10.82 5.50
N LEU A 147 9.29 9.60 5.95
CA LEU A 147 8.62 8.54 5.20
C LEU A 147 7.25 8.22 5.79
N CYS A 148 6.73 9.01 6.72
CA CYS A 148 5.49 8.74 7.46
C CYS A 148 5.52 7.44 8.27
N GLU A 149 6.71 7.07 8.76
CA GLU A 149 7.01 5.85 9.49
C GLU A 149 6.54 5.88 10.95
N ASP A 150 6.46 7.07 11.54
CA ASP A 150 6.21 7.25 12.96
C ASP A 150 4.74 7.56 13.22
N ALA A 151 4.14 6.87 14.19
CA ALA A 151 2.86 7.30 14.74
C ALA A 151 3.01 8.61 15.53
N CYS A 152 1.93 9.38 15.66
CA CYS A 152 1.99 10.56 16.50
C CYS A 152 2.38 10.21 17.94
N PRO A 153 3.31 10.98 18.55
CA PRO A 153 3.60 10.88 19.97
C PRO A 153 2.33 11.03 20.81
N ARG A 154 2.34 10.42 21.99
CA ARG A 154 1.22 10.58 22.93
C ARG A 154 0.96 12.06 23.20
N TRP A 155 -0.31 12.42 23.30
CA TRP A 155 -0.80 13.79 23.52
C TRP A 155 -0.66 14.73 22.32
N THR A 156 -0.39 14.20 21.13
CA THR A 156 -0.39 14.99 19.89
C THR A 156 -1.27 14.36 18.82
N HIS A 157 -1.78 15.19 17.91
CA HIS A 157 -2.66 14.73 16.83
C HIS A 157 -2.58 15.61 15.58
N GLY A 158 -3.21 15.14 14.50
CA GLY A 158 -3.38 15.87 13.25
C GLY A 158 -2.24 15.67 12.25
N ALA A 159 -2.09 16.63 11.33
CA ALA A 159 -1.07 16.58 10.28
C ALA A 159 0.31 16.88 10.87
N GLY A 160 1.25 15.96 10.66
CA GLY A 160 2.60 16.05 11.23
C GLY A 160 2.61 16.18 12.77
N CYS A 161 1.55 15.68 13.44
CA CYS A 161 1.43 15.68 14.90
C CYS A 161 1.63 17.05 15.55
N SER A 162 1.25 18.11 14.82
CA SER A 162 1.54 19.51 15.19
C SER A 162 0.56 20.10 16.22
N LYS A 163 -0.51 19.39 16.57
CA LYS A 163 -1.51 19.84 17.54
C LYS A 163 -1.39 19.04 18.83
N GLU A 164 -1.41 19.73 19.96
CA GLU A 164 -1.53 19.10 21.28
C GLU A 164 -2.98 18.73 21.57
N CYS A 165 -3.18 17.64 22.29
CA CYS A 165 -4.51 17.18 22.66
C CYS A 165 -5.08 17.96 23.85
N ASP A 166 -6.29 18.47 23.69
CA ASP A 166 -7.01 19.22 24.72
C ASP A 166 -7.79 18.27 25.65
N CYS A 167 -7.07 17.48 26.44
CA CYS A 167 -7.63 16.49 27.37
C CYS A 167 -7.20 16.78 28.82
N VAL A 168 -8.05 16.44 29.79
CA VAL A 168 -7.65 16.40 31.20
C VAL A 168 -6.74 15.19 31.43
N GLN A 169 -5.43 15.41 31.41
CA GLN A 169 -4.43 14.32 31.38
C GLN A 169 -4.59 13.29 32.53
N GLU A 170 -4.96 13.74 33.73
CA GLU A 170 -5.17 12.85 34.87
C GLU A 170 -6.33 11.88 34.63
N HIS A 171 -7.36 12.31 33.89
CA HIS A 171 -8.61 11.60 33.64
C HIS A 171 -8.63 10.93 32.25
N SER A 172 -7.56 11.05 31.48
CA SER A 172 -7.43 10.49 30.14
C SER A 172 -6.23 9.56 30.04
N SER A 173 -6.33 8.55 29.17
CA SER A 173 -5.20 7.69 28.81
C SER A 173 -4.43 8.24 27.60
N GLY A 174 -5.01 9.18 26.85
CA GLY A 174 -4.42 9.83 25.69
C GLY A 174 -5.52 10.42 24.82
N CYS A 175 -5.22 10.56 23.53
CA CYS A 175 -6.14 11.04 22.51
C CYS A 175 -5.91 10.29 21.20
N ASP A 176 -6.93 10.27 20.36
CA ASP A 176 -6.82 9.74 19.01
C ASP A 176 -5.85 10.61 18.18
N PRO A 177 -4.83 10.01 17.55
CA PRO A 177 -3.77 10.76 16.88
C PRO A 177 -4.25 11.44 15.59
N LYS A 178 -5.40 11.06 15.04
CA LYS A 178 -5.96 11.70 13.83
C LYS A 178 -6.85 12.87 14.19
N THR A 179 -7.75 12.66 15.15
CA THR A 179 -8.86 13.57 15.46
C THR A 179 -8.61 14.42 16.70
N GLY A 180 -7.81 13.94 17.65
CA GLY A 180 -7.58 14.57 18.95
C GLY A 180 -8.62 14.20 20.01
N ASN A 181 -9.58 13.32 19.69
CA ASN A 181 -10.61 12.88 20.63
C ASN A 181 -9.99 12.19 21.85
N CYS A 182 -10.35 12.62 23.05
CA CYS A 182 -9.78 12.10 24.28
C CYS A 182 -10.27 10.68 24.58
N PHE A 183 -9.36 9.83 24.99
CA PHE A 183 -9.68 8.51 25.54
C PHE A 183 -9.85 8.66 27.06
N CYS A 184 -11.10 8.73 27.52
CA CYS A 184 -11.40 8.90 28.93
C CYS A 184 -11.18 7.62 29.72
N LYS A 185 -10.55 7.74 30.90
CA LYS A 185 -10.48 6.65 31.87
C LYS A 185 -11.88 6.36 32.42
N ALA A 186 -12.06 5.16 32.96
CA ALA A 186 -13.26 4.83 33.71
C ALA A 186 -13.54 5.85 34.83
N ALA A 187 -14.81 6.03 35.17
CA ALA A 187 -15.35 7.11 36.00
C ALA A 187 -15.40 8.51 35.37
N TYR A 188 -14.92 8.70 34.13
CA TYR A 188 -14.91 10.00 33.46
C TYR A 188 -15.50 9.96 32.04
N HIS A 189 -16.05 11.09 31.61
CA HIS A 189 -16.61 11.32 30.29
C HIS A 189 -16.54 12.81 29.90
N GLY A 190 -17.00 13.13 28.70
CA GLY A 190 -16.94 14.48 28.12
C GLY A 190 -15.89 14.55 27.02
N THR A 191 -15.88 15.66 26.27
CA THR A 191 -14.95 15.83 25.14
C THR A 191 -13.50 15.93 25.57
N ARG A 192 -13.25 16.39 26.81
CA ARG A 192 -11.93 16.53 27.42
C ARG A 192 -11.75 15.60 28.62
N CYS A 193 -12.69 14.69 28.87
CA CYS A 193 -12.76 13.85 30.07
C CYS A 193 -12.88 14.63 31.39
N GLU A 194 -13.53 15.79 31.33
CA GLU A 194 -13.64 16.74 32.43
C GLU A 194 -14.77 16.43 33.42
N LYS A 195 -15.66 15.48 33.09
CA LYS A 195 -16.85 15.18 33.88
C LYS A 195 -16.75 13.79 34.50
N ALA A 196 -16.98 13.70 35.81
CA ALA A 196 -17.16 12.41 36.49
C ALA A 196 -18.49 11.75 36.10
N CYS A 197 -18.58 10.43 36.24
CA CYS A 197 -19.85 9.71 36.06
C CYS A 197 -20.90 10.17 37.06
N GLN A 198 -22.14 10.25 36.57
CA GLN A 198 -23.29 10.47 37.45
C GLN A 198 -23.51 9.24 38.33
N ILE A 199 -24.12 9.44 39.49
CA ILE A 199 -24.46 8.35 40.42
C ILE A 199 -25.31 7.31 39.68
N GLY A 200 -24.92 6.04 39.80
CA GLY A 200 -25.58 4.93 39.11
C GLY A 200 -25.01 4.63 37.74
N HIS A 201 -23.96 5.33 37.29
CA HIS A 201 -23.22 5.02 36.07
C HIS A 201 -21.74 4.79 36.35
N TYR A 202 -21.11 3.94 35.54
CA TYR A 202 -19.71 3.57 35.70
C TYR A 202 -19.03 3.20 34.37
N GLY A 203 -17.73 2.96 34.43
CA GLY A 203 -16.93 2.52 33.28
C GLY A 203 -16.46 3.67 32.38
N GLU A 204 -15.90 3.31 31.23
CA GLU A 204 -15.40 4.30 30.25
C GLU A 204 -16.56 5.08 29.63
N ASN A 205 -16.43 6.41 29.58
CA ASN A 205 -17.48 7.31 29.12
C ASN A 205 -18.83 7.16 29.86
N CYS A 206 -18.85 6.50 31.03
CA CYS A 206 -20.05 6.28 31.85
C CYS A 206 -21.20 5.55 31.13
N HIS A 207 -20.87 4.71 30.15
CA HIS A 207 -21.89 4.00 29.36
C HIS A 207 -22.56 2.83 30.08
N LEU A 208 -22.02 2.38 31.22
CA LEU A 208 -22.58 1.29 32.00
C LEU A 208 -23.44 1.85 33.13
N THR A 209 -24.53 1.15 33.45
CA THR A 209 -25.47 1.51 34.53
C THR A 209 -25.37 0.48 35.65
N CYS A 210 -25.40 0.93 36.89
CA CYS A 210 -25.26 0.10 38.06
C CYS A 210 -26.59 -0.56 38.45
N GLU A 211 -26.55 -1.86 38.74
CA GLU A 211 -27.70 -2.65 39.14
C GLU A 211 -27.73 -2.87 40.67
N CYS A 212 -27.72 -1.78 41.44
CA CYS A 212 -27.56 -1.84 42.91
C CYS A 212 -28.86 -1.63 43.71
N ARG A 213 -30.02 -1.88 43.10
CA ARG A 213 -31.35 -1.67 43.73
C ARG A 213 -31.52 -0.28 44.38
N GLY A 214 -30.96 0.75 43.75
CA GLY A 214 -31.00 2.13 44.22
C GLY A 214 -29.83 2.55 45.14
N ALA A 215 -28.93 1.64 45.51
CA ALA A 215 -27.69 1.98 46.19
C ALA A 215 -26.65 2.59 45.21
N PRO A 216 -25.71 3.41 45.69
CA PRO A 216 -24.61 3.88 44.87
C PRO A 216 -23.64 2.75 44.52
N CYS A 217 -22.88 2.94 43.46
CA CYS A 217 -21.83 2.03 43.00
C CYS A 217 -20.52 2.79 42.81
N ASP A 218 -19.43 2.05 42.80
CA ASP A 218 -18.13 2.56 42.40
C ASP A 218 -18.16 2.97 40.91
N PRO A 219 -17.77 4.21 40.55
CA PRO A 219 -17.86 4.70 39.18
C PRO A 219 -16.79 4.13 38.24
N VAL A 220 -15.78 3.42 38.77
CA VAL A 220 -14.74 2.75 37.99
C VAL A 220 -15.15 1.30 37.70
N SER A 221 -15.47 0.52 38.74
CA SER A 221 -15.74 -0.92 38.64
C SER A 221 -17.23 -1.27 38.49
N GLY A 222 -18.13 -0.40 38.95
CA GLY A 222 -19.57 -0.67 39.03
C GLY A 222 -19.98 -1.49 40.26
N GLU A 223 -19.04 -1.80 41.15
CA GLU A 223 -19.31 -2.56 42.38
C GLU A 223 -20.27 -1.79 43.31
N CYS A 224 -21.30 -2.47 43.79
CA CYS A 224 -22.31 -1.84 44.63
C CYS A 224 -21.80 -1.55 46.04
N ILE A 225 -22.03 -0.33 46.51
CA ILE A 225 -21.72 0.11 47.86
C ILE A 225 -22.98 -0.07 48.70
N CYS A 226 -23.11 -1.24 49.33
CA CYS A 226 -24.35 -1.60 50.01
C CYS A 226 -24.57 -0.82 51.32
N PRO A 227 -25.82 -0.38 51.59
CA PRO A 227 -26.17 0.26 52.85
C PRO A 227 -26.05 -0.74 54.02
N ALA A 228 -25.95 -0.20 55.24
CA ALA A 228 -25.83 -1.02 56.44
C ALA A 228 -26.96 -2.07 56.51
N GLY A 229 -26.56 -3.34 56.71
CA GLY A 229 -27.50 -4.45 56.79
C GLY A 229 -27.85 -5.11 55.46
N LYS A 230 -27.32 -4.66 54.32
CA LYS A 230 -27.44 -5.32 53.01
C LYS A 230 -26.10 -5.89 52.53
N THR A 231 -26.14 -6.98 51.77
CA THR A 231 -24.97 -7.61 51.14
C THR A 231 -25.35 -8.19 49.76
N GLY A 232 -24.36 -8.74 49.05
CA GLY A 232 -24.49 -9.29 47.70
C GLY A 232 -24.13 -8.27 46.61
N ASN A 233 -23.95 -8.78 45.38
CA ASN A 233 -23.48 -7.99 44.23
C ASN A 233 -24.43 -6.89 43.74
N SER A 234 -25.72 -6.94 44.13
CA SER A 234 -26.74 -5.93 43.83
C SER A 234 -27.44 -5.41 45.10
N CYS A 235 -26.85 -5.64 46.27
CA CYS A 235 -27.41 -5.31 47.59
C CYS A 235 -28.79 -5.95 47.85
N GLN A 236 -28.98 -7.17 47.34
CA GLN A 236 -30.26 -7.89 47.39
C GLN A 236 -30.48 -8.68 48.68
N GLU A 237 -29.42 -9.01 49.43
CA GLU A 237 -29.50 -9.87 50.62
C GLU A 237 -29.49 -9.03 51.91
N ASP A 238 -30.30 -9.42 52.91
CA ASP A 238 -30.28 -8.82 54.24
C ASP A 238 -29.29 -9.55 55.16
N PHE A 239 -28.32 -8.82 55.70
CA PHE A 239 -27.28 -9.32 56.62
C PHE A 239 -27.85 -9.94 57.90
N LEU A 240 -29.07 -9.56 58.30
CA LEU A 240 -29.73 -10.09 59.51
C LEU A 240 -30.31 -11.51 59.33
N LEU A 241 -30.43 -12.02 58.10
CA LEU A 241 -30.98 -13.35 57.82
C LEU A 241 -29.90 -14.43 57.61
N SER A 242 -28.63 -14.06 57.44
CA SER A 242 -27.53 -15.02 57.23
C SER A 242 -26.79 -15.44 58.51
N ARG A 243 -27.25 -14.96 59.69
CA ARG A 243 -26.69 -15.29 61.02
C ARG A 243 -27.70 -15.89 62.01
N LEU A 244 -28.87 -16.34 61.55
CA LEU A 244 -29.74 -17.17 62.39
C LEU A 244 -29.20 -18.61 62.37
N PRO A 245 -28.77 -19.19 63.51
CA PRO A 245 -28.35 -20.58 63.62
C PRO A 245 -29.50 -21.56 63.43
#